data_AF-A0A8T7BEL1-F1
#
_entry.id   AF-A0A8T7BEL1-F1
#
_cell.length_a   1.000
_cell.length_b   1.000
_cell.length_c   1.000
_cell.angle_alpha   90.00
_cell.angle_beta   90.00
_cell.angle_gamma   90.00
#
_symmetry.space_group_name_H-M   'P 1'
#
loop_
_entity.id
_entity.type
_entity.pdbx_description
1 polymer ?
#
loop_
_entity_poly.entity_id
_entity_poly.type
_entity_poly.pdbx_seq_one_letter_code
_entity_poly.pdbx_strand_id
1 'polypeptide(L)'
;MNTSSNTDQVYRLGGIANIIGGVLVAVAYLGHPHAQTSTAISGTFWLIVHVLFVFSLLFGIFGLFALMGYTIHKTRIGGTIGYVLAITSLIFIFGMNYYETFINPV
;
A
#
# COMPACT_ATOMS: atom_id res chain seq x y z
N MET A 1 -0.49 -32.23 11.18
CA MET A 1 -0.96 -30.90 11.60
C MET A 1 -1.75 -30.28 10.46
N ASN A 2 -3.00 -29.89 10.71
CA ASN A 2 -3.99 -29.46 9.72
C ASN A 2 -3.83 -27.94 9.43
N THR A 3 -2.69 -27.52 8.88
CA THR A 3 -2.30 -26.10 8.75
C THR A 3 -2.86 -25.40 7.51
N SER A 4 -3.46 -26.12 6.56
CA SER A 4 -3.90 -25.55 5.27
C SER A 4 -4.96 -24.46 5.43
N SER A 5 -5.95 -24.63 6.31
CA SER A 5 -7.09 -23.70 6.40
C SER A 5 -6.69 -22.28 6.82
N ASN A 6 -5.76 -22.13 7.77
CA ASN A 6 -5.32 -20.83 8.28
C ASN A 6 -4.43 -20.10 7.28
N THR A 7 -3.53 -20.81 6.60
CA THR A 7 -2.67 -20.21 5.56
C THR A 7 -3.47 -19.79 4.34
N ASP A 8 -4.44 -20.61 3.92
CA ASP A 8 -5.30 -20.29 2.78
C ASP A 8 -6.17 -19.06 3.06
N GLN A 9 -6.63 -18.90 4.31
CA GLN A 9 -7.33 -17.69 4.74
C GLN A 9 -6.43 -16.46 4.69
N VAL A 10 -5.17 -16.54 5.13
CA VAL A 10 -4.20 -15.44 5.03
C VAL A 10 -3.97 -15.03 3.58
N TYR A 11 -3.81 -15.99 2.66
CA TYR A 11 -3.63 -15.69 1.24
C TYR A 11 -4.86 -15.02 0.62
N ARG A 12 -6.07 -15.50 0.95
CA ARG A 12 -7.32 -14.86 0.51
C ARG A 12 -7.47 -13.45 1.05
N LEU A 13 -7.22 -13.25 2.34
CA LEU A 13 -7.27 -11.93 2.97
C LEU A 13 -6.23 -10.98 2.40
N GLY A 14 -5.02 -11.47 2.10
CA GLY A 14 -3.99 -10.69 1.42
C GLY A 14 -4.40 -10.26 0.01
N GLY A 15 -5.02 -11.16 -0.77
CA GLY A 15 -5.58 -10.80 -2.07
C GLY A 15 -6.68 -9.74 -1.97
N ILE A 16 -7.60 -9.90 -1.02
CA ILE A 16 -8.67 -8.91 -0.75
C ILE A 16 -8.06 -7.58 -0.32
N ALA A 17 -7.09 -7.59 0.59
CA ALA A 17 -6.38 -6.38 1.01
C ALA A 17 -5.77 -5.67 -0.19
N ASN A 18 -5.09 -6.40 -1.08
CA ASN A 18 -4.47 -5.79 -2.26
C ASN A 18 -5.51 -5.15 -3.21
N ILE A 19 -6.70 -5.76 -3.37
CA ILE A 19 -7.81 -5.18 -4.13
C ILE A 19 -8.31 -3.89 -3.45
N ILE A 20 -8.56 -3.93 -2.14
CA ILE A 20 -9.00 -2.76 -1.39
C ILE A 20 -7.95 -1.65 -1.49
N GLY A 21 -6.67 -1.97 -1.33
CA GLY A 21 -5.57 -1.02 -1.50
C GLY A 21 -5.58 -0.39 -2.89
N GLY A 22 -5.72 -1.18 -3.96
CA GLY A 22 -5.86 -0.70 -5.33
C GLY A 22 -7.02 0.29 -5.52
N VAL A 23 -8.17 0.03 -4.90
CA VAL A 23 -9.31 0.96 -4.92
C VAL A 23 -8.99 2.24 -4.15
N LEU A 24 -8.39 2.12 -2.95
CA LEU A 24 -8.04 3.28 -2.12
C LEU A 24 -7.04 4.21 -2.82
N VAL A 25 -5.97 3.68 -3.43
CA VAL A 25 -5.03 4.53 -4.19
C VAL A 25 -5.71 5.19 -5.37
N ALA A 26 -6.61 4.50 -6.08
CA ALA A 26 -7.32 5.09 -7.21
C ALA A 26 -8.20 6.27 -6.75
N VAL A 27 -8.96 6.09 -5.67
CA VAL A 27 -9.80 7.15 -5.09
C VAL A 27 -8.95 8.31 -4.56
N ALA A 28 -7.88 8.01 -3.81
CA ALA A 28 -6.98 9.01 -3.28
C ALA A 28 -6.32 9.83 -4.40
N TYR A 29 -5.84 9.15 -5.45
CA TYR A 29 -5.19 9.80 -6.59
C TYR A 29 -6.15 10.71 -7.36
N LEU A 30 -7.37 10.26 -7.63
CA LEU A 30 -8.39 11.08 -8.29
C LEU A 30 -8.83 12.28 -7.43
N GLY A 31 -8.78 12.14 -6.11
CA GLY A 31 -9.11 13.21 -5.17
C GLY A 31 -7.94 14.12 -4.81
N HIS A 32 -6.70 13.76 -5.13
CA HIS A 32 -5.54 14.52 -4.68
C HIS A 32 -5.48 15.89 -5.37
N PRO A 33 -5.42 17.01 -4.62
CA PRO A 33 -5.30 18.32 -5.25
C PRO A 33 -3.94 18.43 -5.93
N HIS A 34 -3.93 18.46 -7.26
CA HIS A 34 -2.68 18.64 -8.03
C HIS A 34 -2.12 20.06 -7.95
N ALA A 35 -2.93 21.01 -7.49
CA ALA A 35 -2.48 22.36 -7.13
C ALA A 35 -2.41 22.46 -5.60
N GLN A 36 -1.20 22.34 -5.04
CA GLN A 36 -0.93 22.46 -3.59
C GLN A 36 -0.98 23.92 -3.10
N THR A 37 -2.10 24.59 -3.36
CA THR A 37 -2.36 25.93 -2.80
C THR A 37 -2.48 25.85 -1.28
N SER A 38 -2.15 26.94 -0.56
CA SER A 38 -2.26 27.02 0.90
C SER A 38 -3.66 26.65 1.42
N THR A 39 -4.71 27.01 0.69
CA THR A 39 -6.09 26.65 1.01
C THR A 39 -6.36 25.15 0.87
N ALA A 40 -5.77 24.49 -0.13
CA ALA A 40 -5.94 23.05 -0.34
C ALA A 40 -5.22 22.24 0.74
N ILE A 41 -3.95 22.55 1.03
CA ILE A 41 -3.13 21.81 2.00
C ILE A 41 -3.57 22.00 3.46
N SER A 42 -4.24 23.11 3.77
CA SER A 42 -4.78 23.37 5.12
C SER A 42 -6.16 22.76 5.36
N GLY A 43 -6.80 22.22 4.32
CA GLY A 43 -8.14 21.64 4.41
C GLY A 43 -8.15 20.23 5.00
N THR A 44 -9.25 19.84 5.65
CA THR A 44 -9.46 18.46 6.13
C THR A 44 -9.39 17.42 5.00
N PHE A 45 -9.77 17.82 3.79
CA PHE A 45 -9.72 16.94 2.62
C PHE A 45 -8.29 16.49 2.26
N TRP A 46 -7.28 17.36 2.44
CA TRP A 46 -5.87 17.00 2.29
C TRP A 46 -5.51 15.80 3.17
N LEU A 47 -5.87 15.86 4.46
CA LEU A 47 -5.63 14.76 5.41
C LEU A 47 -6.39 13.49 5.02
N ILE A 48 -7.65 13.61 4.59
CA ILE A 48 -8.45 12.44 4.18
C ILE A 48 -7.78 11.72 3.01
N VAL A 49 -7.34 12.44 1.97
CA VAL A 49 -6.67 11.83 0.81
C VAL A 49 -5.39 11.11 1.24
N HIS A 50 -4.57 11.73 2.09
CA HIS A 50 -3.33 11.12 2.56
C HIS A 50 -3.54 9.92 3.48
N VAL A 51 -4.63 9.92 4.26
CA VAL A 51 -5.06 8.74 5.04
C VAL A 51 -5.45 7.60 4.09
N LEU A 52 -6.15 7.88 2.99
CA LEU A 52 -6.48 6.87 1.99
C LEU A 52 -5.22 6.29 1.32
N PHE A 53 -4.23 7.13 0.99
CA PHE A 53 -2.93 6.65 0.52
C PHE A 53 -2.22 5.77 1.56
N VAL A 54 -2.21 6.16 2.83
CA VAL A 54 -1.64 5.35 3.92
C VAL A 54 -2.28 3.96 3.98
N PHE A 55 -3.61 3.88 4.02
CA PHE A 55 -4.30 2.59 4.05
C PHE A 55 -4.07 1.77 2.80
N SER A 56 -4.01 2.42 1.63
CA SER A 56 -3.65 1.75 0.39
C SER A 56 -2.26 1.11 0.47
N LEU A 57 -1.26 1.85 0.94
CA LEU A 57 0.12 1.37 1.04
C LEU A 57 0.24 0.21 2.04
N LEU A 58 -0.42 0.31 3.19
CA LEU A 58 -0.47 -0.78 4.18
C LEU A 58 -1.08 -2.04 3.60
N PHE A 59 -2.21 -1.92 2.90
CA PHE A 59 -2.85 -3.06 2.26
C PHE A 59 -2.04 -3.63 1.10
N GLY A 60 -1.34 -2.80 0.32
CA GLY A 60 -0.39 -3.24 -0.70
C GLY A 60 0.77 -4.03 -0.10
N ILE A 61 1.35 -3.55 1.01
CA ILE A 61 2.41 -4.26 1.73
C ILE A 61 1.93 -5.62 2.25
N PHE A 62 0.78 -5.66 2.94
CA PHE A 62 0.22 -6.92 3.45
C PHE A 62 -0.16 -7.88 2.31
N GLY A 63 -0.73 -7.36 1.23
CA GLY A 63 -1.06 -8.13 0.03
C GLY A 63 0.18 -8.74 -0.62
N LEU A 64 1.27 -7.98 -0.74
CA LEU A 64 2.54 -8.49 -1.26
C LEU A 64 3.17 -9.55 -0.37
N PHE A 65 3.13 -9.39 0.97
CA PHE A 65 3.61 -10.44 1.88
C PHE A 65 2.82 -11.74 1.73
N ALA A 66 1.49 -11.65 1.63
CA ALA A 66 0.64 -12.82 1.44
C ALA A 66 0.91 -13.49 0.08
N LEU A 67 1.05 -12.70 -0.99
CA LEU A 67 1.34 -13.20 -2.33
C LEU A 67 2.74 -13.82 -2.42
N MET A 68 3.73 -13.20 -1.76
CA MET A 68 5.06 -13.77 -1.59
C MET A 68 4.95 -15.13 -0.92
N GLY A 69 4.30 -15.23 0.24
CA GLY A 69 4.09 -16.52 0.93
C GLY A 69 3.42 -17.58 0.06
N TYR A 70 2.43 -17.20 -0.74
CA TYR A 70 1.73 -18.10 -1.65
C TYR A 70 2.59 -18.57 -2.83
N THR A 71 3.51 -17.74 -3.32
CA THR A 71 4.27 -17.99 -4.56
C THR A 71 5.74 -18.31 -4.35
N ILE A 72 6.28 -18.18 -3.13
CA ILE A 72 7.73 -18.22 -2.85
C ILE A 72 8.40 -19.52 -3.32
N HIS A 73 7.69 -20.64 -3.21
CA HIS A 73 8.16 -21.96 -3.62
C HIS A 73 8.14 -22.17 -5.15
N LYS A 74 7.41 -21.33 -5.88
CA LYS A 74 7.34 -21.32 -7.35
C LYS A 74 8.29 -20.30 -7.98
N THR A 75 8.75 -19.32 -7.19
CA THR A 75 9.63 -18.26 -7.67
C THR A 75 11.10 -18.64 -7.51
N ARG A 76 11.91 -18.32 -8.52
CA ARG A 76 13.39 -18.33 -8.38
C ARG A 76 13.85 -17.15 -7.53
N ILE A 77 15.14 -17.12 -7.20
CA ILE A 77 15.76 -16.04 -6.39
C ILE A 77 15.39 -14.62 -6.85
N GLY A 78 15.28 -14.40 -8.17
CA GLY A 78 14.85 -13.12 -8.74
C GLY A 78 13.44 -12.69 -8.32
N GLY A 79 12.50 -13.64 -8.17
CA GLY A 79 11.14 -13.33 -7.70
C GLY A 79 11.12 -12.89 -6.24
N THR A 80 11.88 -13.57 -5.38
CA THR A 80 12.06 -13.17 -3.98
C THR A 80 12.66 -11.76 -3.86
N ILE A 81 13.71 -11.47 -4.63
CA ILE A 81 14.31 -10.12 -4.67
C ILE A 81 13.27 -9.10 -5.13
N GLY A 82 12.49 -9.43 -6.17
CA GLY A 82 11.40 -8.57 -6.65
C GLY A 82 10.39 -8.22 -5.56
N TYR A 83 9.94 -9.19 -4.77
CA TYR A 83 9.04 -8.94 -3.63
C TYR A 83 9.67 -8.04 -2.57
N VAL A 84 10.92 -8.30 -2.20
CA VAL A 84 11.64 -7.49 -1.20
C VAL A 84 11.76 -6.04 -1.67
N LEU A 85 12.13 -5.82 -2.94
CA LEU A 85 12.23 -4.49 -3.53
C LEU A 85 10.88 -3.80 -3.61
N ALA A 86 9.82 -4.51 -4.00
CA ALA A 86 8.47 -3.95 -4.06
C ALA A 86 7.93 -3.57 -2.68
N ILE A 87 8.12 -4.40 -1.66
CA ILE A 87 7.71 -4.07 -0.28
C ILE A 87 8.51 -2.88 0.24
N THR A 88 9.81 -2.86 0.00
CA THR A 88 10.69 -1.76 0.41
C THR A 88 10.30 -0.44 -0.27
N SER A 89 9.96 -0.47 -1.56
CA SER A 89 9.53 0.73 -2.27
C SER A 89 8.22 1.28 -1.72
N LEU A 90 7.25 0.42 -1.38
CA LEU A 90 6.01 0.87 -0.74
C LEU A 90 6.25 1.51 0.64
N ILE A 91 7.20 1.00 1.42
CA ILE A 91 7.60 1.61 2.70
C ILE A 91 8.21 3.01 2.47
N PHE A 92 9.05 3.18 1.44
CA PHE A 92 9.57 4.51 1.10
C PHE A 92 8.49 5.46 0.58
N ILE A 93 7.55 4.98 -0.23
CA ILE A 93 6.39 5.77 -0.67
C ILE A 93 5.53 6.19 0.52
N PHE A 94 5.37 5.33 1.53
CA PHE A 94 4.72 5.70 2.78
C PHE A 94 5.44 6.85 3.48
N GLY A 95 6.77 6.77 3.58
CA GLY A 95 7.59 7.85 4.13
C GLY A 95 7.44 9.17 3.36
N MET A 96 7.39 9.10 2.02
CA MET A 96 7.14 10.28 1.17
C MET A 96 5.74 10.86 1.40
N ASN A 97 4.71 10.02 1.48
CA ASN A 97 3.35 10.47 1.78
C ASN A 97 3.28 11.18 3.14
N TYR A 98 3.92 10.65 4.18
CA TYR A 98 4.03 11.32 5.49
C TYR A 98 4.74 12.67 5.38
N TYR A 99 5.88 12.71 4.68
CA TYR A 99 6.67 13.92 4.49
C TYR A 99 5.88 15.01 3.76
N GLU A 100 5.19 14.65 2.67
CA GLU A 100 4.31 15.55 1.90
C GLU A 100 3.15 16.07 2.77
N THR A 101 2.50 15.18 3.53
CA THR A 101 1.33 15.58 4.32
C THR A 101 1.68 16.59 5.42
N PHE A 102 2.81 16.38 6.11
CA PHE A 102 3.06 17.01 7.41
C PHE A 102 4.33 17.87 7.51
N ILE A 103 5.33 17.64 6.66
CA ILE A 103 6.64 18.32 6.79
C ILE A 103 6.81 19.36 5.69
N ASN A 104 6.63 18.96 4.44
CA ASN A 104 6.80 19.83 3.30
C ASN A 104 5.75 19.48 2.25
N PRO A 105 4.56 20.10 2.33
CA PRO A 105 3.59 20.08 1.25
C PRO A 105 4.22 20.85 0.08
N VAL A 106 4.98 20.13 -0.74
CA VAL A 106 5.46 20.60 -2.04
C VAL A 106 4.31 20.69 -3.00
#